data_AF-A0A0Q0J5T4-F1
#
_entry.id   AF-A0A0Q0J5T4-F1
#
_cell.length_a   1.000
_cell.length_b   1.000
_cell.length_c   1.000
_cell.angle_alpha   90.00
_cell.angle_beta   90.00
_cell.angle_gamma   90.00
#
_symmetry.space_group_name_H-M   'P 1'
#
loop_
_entity.id
_entity.type
_entity.pdbx_description
1 polymer ?
#
loop_
_entity_poly.entity_id
_entity_poly.type
_entity_poly.pdbx_seq_one_letter_code
_entity_poly.pdbx_strand_id
1 'polypeptide(L)'
;MHWLKGIVCYRAEDFASASPHYTKAFQLAKYSAGDLQYLLVNQYLEVMAKTKQWRQFKQGARWAGYLDIPVRWLRDKEPTEQNIRNSYGILGLEKIQYARL
;
A
#
# COMPACT_ATOMS: atom_id res chain seq x y z
N MET A 1 -3.43 -10.97 12.86
CA MET A 1 -3.65 -9.83 13.79
C MET A 1 -3.13 -8.49 13.27
N HIS A 2 -1.96 -8.40 12.63
CA HIS A 2 -1.38 -7.12 12.20
C HIS A 2 -2.25 -6.31 11.23
N TRP A 3 -2.91 -6.96 10.27
CA TRP A 3 -3.75 -6.24 9.30
C TRP A 3 -4.91 -5.50 9.98
N LEU A 4 -5.66 -6.17 10.87
CA LEU A 4 -6.75 -5.53 11.63
C LEU A 4 -6.27 -4.34 12.46
N LYS A 5 -5.12 -4.46 13.14
CA LYS A 5 -4.51 -3.33 13.88
C LYS A 5 -4.16 -2.18 12.93
N GLY A 6 -3.60 -2.49 11.76
CA GLY A 6 -3.32 -1.52 10.72
C GLY A 6 -4.59 -0.80 10.23
N ILE A 7 -5.70 -1.51 10.05
CA ILE A 7 -7.00 -0.93 9.67
C ILE A 7 -7.51 0.02 10.75
N VAL A 8 -7.43 -0.36 12.03
CA VAL A 8 -7.87 0.50 13.14
C VAL A 8 -7.09 1.82 13.15
N CYS A 9 -5.76 1.78 13.08
CA CYS A 9 -4.92 2.98 13.00
C CYS A 9 -5.20 3.79 11.72
N TYR A 10 -5.36 3.12 10.58
CA TYR A 10 -5.65 3.76 9.29
C TYR A 10 -6.97 4.52 9.29
N ARG A 11 -8.03 3.94 9.88
CA ARG A 11 -9.34 4.59 10.03
C ARG A 11 -9.29 5.81 10.96
N ALA A 12 -8.37 5.79 11.92
CA ALA A 12 -8.08 6.92 12.80
C ALA A 12 -7.11 7.95 12.18
N GLU A 13 -6.69 7.75 10.92
CA GLU A 13 -5.70 8.57 10.21
C GLU A 13 -4.31 8.62 10.87
N ASP A 14 -4.06 7.72 11.84
CA ASP A 14 -2.75 7.51 12.44
C ASP A 14 -1.90 6.59 11.55
N PHE A 15 -1.46 7.15 10.42
CA PHE A 15 -0.64 6.42 9.45
C PHE A 15 0.73 6.04 10.01
N ALA A 16 1.25 6.81 10.97
CA ALA A 16 2.52 6.53 11.64
C ALA A 16 2.44 5.21 12.42
N SER A 17 1.39 5.02 13.22
CA SER A 17 1.15 3.75 13.93
C SER A 17 0.67 2.63 13.00
N ALA A 18 -0.05 2.96 11.91
CA ALA A 18 -0.51 1.96 10.94
C ALA A 18 0.66 1.33 10.16
N SER A 19 1.69 2.10 9.84
CA SER A 19 2.87 1.69 9.05
C SER A 19 3.53 0.37 9.48
N PRO A 20 3.97 0.20 10.75
CA PRO A 20 4.59 -1.05 11.19
C PRO A 20 3.63 -2.24 11.10
N HIS A 21 2.34 -2.02 11.36
CA HIS A 21 1.32 -3.05 11.25
C HIS A 21 1.11 -3.51 9.81
N TYR A 22 0.97 -2.58 8.85
CA TYR A 22 0.84 -2.92 7.44
C TYR A 22 2.11 -3.53 6.86
N THR A 23 3.29 -3.07 7.29
CA THR A 23 4.57 -3.67 6.86
C THR A 23 4.63 -5.14 7.26
N LYS A 24 4.28 -5.46 8.52
CA LYS A 24 4.28 -6.85 8.98
C LYS A 24 3.18 -7.68 8.32
N ALA A 25 1.99 -7.10 8.14
CA ALA A 25 0.88 -7.77 7.44
C ALA A 25 1.26 -8.10 5.99
N PHE A 26 1.81 -7.14 5.25
CA PHE A 26 2.29 -7.33 3.89
C PHE A 26 3.33 -8.45 3.81
N GLN A 27 4.37 -8.41 4.65
CA GLN A 27 5.40 -9.46 4.68
C GLN A 27 4.84 -10.88 4.91
N LEU A 28 3.83 -11.02 5.79
CA LEU A 28 3.21 -12.31 6.10
C LEU A 28 2.27 -12.79 4.98
N ALA A 29 1.61 -11.86 4.29
CA ALA A 29 0.55 -12.14 3.33
C ALA A 29 1.03 -12.33 1.88
N LYS A 30 2.29 -11.98 1.59
CA LYS A 30 2.90 -12.09 0.24
C LYS A 30 2.66 -13.45 -0.42
N TYR A 31 2.57 -14.52 0.37
CA TYR A 31 2.47 -15.89 -0.18
C TYR A 31 1.16 -16.61 0.20
N SER A 32 0.17 -15.92 0.77
CA SER A 32 -0.93 -16.60 1.48
C SER A 32 -2.31 -15.96 1.38
N ALA A 33 -2.43 -14.70 0.93
CA ALA A 33 -3.68 -13.95 1.11
C ALA A 33 -4.71 -14.01 -0.03
N GLY A 34 -4.44 -14.69 -1.16
CA GLY A 34 -5.42 -14.85 -2.26
C GLY A 34 -6.08 -13.53 -2.67
N ASP A 35 -7.41 -13.49 -2.80
CA ASP A 35 -8.19 -12.30 -3.19
C ASP A 35 -8.02 -11.10 -2.24
N LEU A 36 -7.66 -11.34 -0.98
CA LEU A 36 -7.43 -10.28 0.00
C LEU A 36 -6.09 -9.55 -0.21
N GLN A 37 -5.20 -10.09 -1.06
CA GLN A 37 -3.94 -9.43 -1.42
C GLN A 37 -4.19 -8.06 -2.02
N TYR A 38 -5.19 -7.90 -2.88
CA TYR A 38 -5.49 -6.61 -3.51
C TYR A 38 -5.75 -5.50 -2.48
N LEU A 39 -6.61 -5.77 -1.48
CA LEU A 39 -6.95 -4.81 -0.44
C LEU A 39 -5.74 -4.47 0.44
N LEU A 40 -5.05 -5.50 0.93
CA LEU A 40 -3.90 -5.33 1.81
C LEU A 40 -2.76 -4.56 1.12
N VAL A 41 -2.45 -4.90 -0.13
CA VAL A 41 -1.37 -4.27 -0.90
C VAL A 41 -1.65 -2.79 -1.12
N ASN A 42 -2.86 -2.43 -1.53
CA ASN A 42 -3.19 -1.04 -1.78
C ASN A 42 -3.22 -0.21 -0.49
N GLN A 43 -3.74 -0.75 0.62
CA GLN A 43 -3.66 -0.08 1.93
C GLN A 43 -2.21 0.08 2.41
N TYR A 44 -1.39 -0.97 2.27
CA TYR A 44 0.04 -0.91 2.59
C TYR A 44 0.74 0.18 1.78
N LEU A 45 0.56 0.20 0.46
CA LEU A 45 1.19 1.18 -0.42
C LEU A 45 0.75 2.61 -0.09
N GLU A 46 -0.52 2.84 0.18
CA GLU A 46 -0.99 4.16 0.58
C GLU A 46 -0.34 4.62 1.90
N VAL A 47 -0.27 3.74 2.91
CA VAL A 47 0.36 4.08 4.18
C VAL A 47 1.86 4.36 4.01
N MET A 48 2.57 3.58 3.17
CA MET A 48 3.97 3.88 2.86
C MET A 48 4.12 5.23 2.15
N ALA A 49 3.20 5.60 1.28
CA ALA A 49 3.20 6.91 0.62
C ALA A 49 2.98 8.06 1.62
N LYS A 50 1.95 7.96 2.46
CA LYS A 50 1.61 8.98 3.47
C LYS A 50 2.67 9.13 4.55
N THR A 51 3.39 8.07 4.88
CA THR A 51 4.50 8.09 5.86
C THR A 51 5.87 8.33 5.22
N LYS A 52 5.91 8.76 3.96
CA LYS A 52 7.14 9.12 3.23
C LYS A 52 8.16 7.98 3.09
N GLN A 53 7.70 6.73 3.09
CA GLN A 53 8.52 5.52 2.99
C GLN A 53 8.69 5.06 1.53
N TRP A 54 9.47 5.82 0.76
CA TRP A 54 9.69 5.59 -0.67
C TRP A 54 10.24 4.18 -0.99
N ARG A 55 11.24 3.71 -0.22
CA ARG A 55 11.90 2.43 -0.52
C ARG A 55 10.90 1.27 -0.41
N GLN A 56 10.13 1.25 0.67
CA GLN A 56 9.08 0.26 0.94
C GLN A 56 7.99 0.33 -0.13
N PHE A 57 7.53 1.54 -0.46
CA PHE A 57 6.55 1.75 -1.53
C PHE A 57 7.01 1.19 -2.87
N LYS A 58 8.22 1.57 -3.32
CA LYS A 58 8.79 1.15 -4.59
C LYS A 58 8.90 -0.38 -4.67
N GLN A 59 9.37 -1.01 -3.60
CA GLN A 59 9.46 -2.47 -3.51
C GLN A 59 8.07 -3.13 -3.55
N GLY A 60 7.11 -2.60 -2.81
CA GLY A 60 5.73 -3.09 -2.80
C GLY A 60 5.05 -2.97 -4.16
N ALA A 61 5.20 -1.84 -4.83
CA ALA A 61 4.59 -1.58 -6.13
C ALA A 61 5.16 -2.49 -7.23
N ARG A 62 6.48 -2.71 -7.23
CA ARG A 62 7.12 -3.67 -8.15
C ARG A 62 6.67 -5.10 -7.90
N TRP A 63 6.59 -5.48 -6.62
CA TRP A 63 6.13 -6.81 -6.24
C TRP A 63 4.66 -7.04 -6.63
N ALA A 64 3.80 -6.04 -6.43
CA ALA A 64 2.41 -6.09 -6.86
C ALA A 64 2.30 -6.24 -8.39
N GLY A 65 3.09 -5.46 -9.15
CA GLY A 65 3.15 -5.58 -10.60
C GLY A 65 3.66 -6.94 -11.09
N TYR A 66 4.61 -7.56 -10.39
CA TYR A 66 5.07 -8.92 -10.71
C TYR A 66 3.98 -9.99 -10.55
N LEU A 67 3.01 -9.77 -9.66
CA LEU A 67 1.88 -10.67 -9.42
C LEU A 67 0.58 -10.23 -10.11
N ASP A 68 0.66 -9.26 -11.04
CA ASP A 68 -0.51 -8.66 -11.70
C ASP A 68 -1.56 -8.11 -10.73
N ILE A 69 -1.15 -7.71 -9.52
CA ILE A 69 -2.02 -7.06 -8.55
C ILE A 69 -2.11 -5.57 -8.91
N PRO A 70 -3.30 -5.07 -9.28
CA PRO A 70 -3.41 -3.68 -9.71
C PRO A 70 -3.17 -2.72 -8.55
N VAL A 71 -2.20 -1.82 -8.72
CA VAL A 71 -1.89 -0.74 -7.78
C VAL A 71 -2.67 0.52 -8.20
N ARG A 72 -3.41 1.15 -7.29
CA ARG A 72 -4.14 2.40 -7.60
C ARG A 72 -3.20 3.49 -8.12
N TRP A 73 -3.69 4.25 -9.09
CA TRP A 73 -2.96 5.30 -9.81
C TRP A 73 -1.78 4.82 -10.68
N LEU A 74 -1.47 3.53 -10.63
CA LEU A 74 -0.54 2.84 -11.52
C LEU A 74 -1.25 1.93 -12.54
N ARG A 75 -2.31 1.21 -12.11
CA ARG A 75 -3.08 0.13 -12.78
C ARG A 75 -2.73 -0.15 -14.25
N ASP A 76 -3.11 0.73 -15.16
CA ASP A 76 -2.99 0.49 -16.61
C ASP A 76 -1.67 1.01 -17.23
N LYS A 77 -0.77 1.54 -16.39
CA LYS A 77 0.52 2.10 -16.79
C LYS A 77 1.63 1.10 -16.50
N GLU A 78 2.58 1.04 -17.42
CA GLU A 78 3.83 0.32 -17.20
C GLU A 78 4.51 0.81 -15.90
N PRO A 79 5.00 -0.08 -15.01
CA PRO A 79 5.57 0.26 -13.71
C PRO A 79 6.99 0.86 -13.82
N THR A 80 7.15 1.86 -14.68
CA THR A 80 8.38 2.67 -14.80
C THR A 80 8.65 3.44 -13.51
N GLU A 81 9.91 3.84 -13.28
CA GLU A 81 10.30 4.65 -12.12
C GLU A 81 9.43 5.91 -11.99
N GLN A 82 9.16 6.58 -13.11
CA GLN A 82 8.32 7.78 -13.15
C GLN A 82 6.87 7.49 -12.77
N ASN A 83 6.28 6.42 -13.30
CA ASN A 83 4.89 6.08 -12.99
C ASN A 83 4.71 5.64 -11.53
N ILE A 84 5.69 4.91 -10.97
CA ILE A 84 5.71 4.55 -9.54
C ILE A 84 5.85 5.82 -8.68
N ARG A 85 6.74 6.76 -9.05
CA ARG A 85 6.88 8.05 -8.34
C ARG A 85 5.60 8.88 -8.39
N ASN A 86 4.93 8.94 -9.54
CA ASN A 86 3.66 9.65 -9.68
C ASN A 86 2.60 9.04 -8.76
N SER A 87 2.49 7.70 -8.75
CA SER A 87 1.55 6.98 -7.88
C SER A 87 1.85 7.21 -6.40
N TYR A 88 3.13 7.21 -6.02
CA TYR A 88 3.57 7.54 -4.66
C TYR A 88 3.17 8.97 -4.26
N GLY A 89 3.40 9.94 -5.14
CA GLY A 89 3.01 11.33 -4.91
C GLY A 89 1.50 11.48 -4.71
N ILE A 90 0.69 10.84 -5.56
CA ILE A 90 -0.77 10.89 -5.47
C ILE A 90 -1.26 10.20 -4.19
N LEU A 91 -0.82 8.98 -3.90
CA LEU A 91 -1.24 8.24 -2.70
C LEU A 91 -0.78 8.89 -1.39
N GLY A 92 0.29 9.69 -1.42
CA GLY A 92 0.78 10.45 -0.28
C GLY A 92 -0.04 11.69 0.06
N LEU A 93 -0.99 12.10 -0.79
CA LEU A 93 -1.84 13.26 -0.52
C LEU A 93 -2.79 12.98 0.65
N GLU A 94 -2.97 13.95 1.55
CA GLU A 94 -3.82 13.81 2.75
C GLU A 94 -5.27 13.46 2.39
N LYS A 95 -5.82 14.10 1.35
CA LYS A 95 -7.22 13.96 0.92
C LYS A 95 -7.56 12.66 0.19
N ILE A 96 -6.57 11.79 -0.08
CA ILE A 96 -6.80 10.51 -0.75
C ILE A 96 -6.85 9.40 0.30
N GLN A 97 -7.93 8.61 0.29
CA GLN A 97 -8.06 7.40 1.08
C GLN A 97 -8.56 6.25 0.21
N TYR A 98 -7.96 5.06 0.38
CA TYR A 98 -8.23 3.88 -0.41
C TYR A 98 -9.67 3.40 -0.26
N ALA A 99 -10.08 3.12 0.97
CA ALA A 99 -11.45 2.73 1.32
C ALA A 99 -11.60 2.74 2.85
N ARG A 100 -12.74 3.26 3.34
CA ARG A 100 -13.30 2.86 4.64
C ARG A 100 -13.93 1.48 4.44
N LEU A 101 -13.12 0.43 4.51
CA LEU A 101 -13.64 -0.88 4.93
C LEU A 101 -14.22 -0.73 6.32
#